data_AF-A0A3A0CEA4-F1
#
_entry.id   AF-A0A3A0CEA4-F1
#
_cell.length_a   1.000
_cell.length_b   1.000
_cell.length_c   1.000
_cell.angle_alpha   90.00
_cell.angle_beta   90.00
_cell.angle_gamma   90.00
#
_symmetry.space_group_name_H-M   'P 1'
#
loop_
_entity.id
_entity.type
_entity.pdbx_description
1 polymer ?
#
loop_
_entity_poly.entity_id
_entity_poly.type
_entity_poly.pdbx_seq_one_letter_code
_entity_poly.pdbx_strand_id
1 'polypeptide(L)'
;MKRYLAASLLLTASLWVAGCQDNSATDGKIAALNAKVAQLESDMAEKGTVRGSEDNKSSADLAALRARLEALELEKASLEKKLAAQDEKLKAISPEKLAELNKAIEELGGEVAAKAASEEERFKEFQAMAERREKERREKQQADMQARMADAERIAKENDIPFDAKDPMGSMRRIMSDPELRRKAMDVMRTEGRKQRNANLGLDERAAENLNRIEDETLKKIQDIRTQSRDGTITPEQAQKDIQQTMADQDQQVKTVLTEEQYKKYKENPTGMGGMIPGMGDWGQMIPGMGGGGSGGGR
;
A
#
# COMPACT_ATOMS: atom_id res chain seq x y z
N MET A 1 -18.55 22.86 -28.07
CA MET A 1 -17.62 23.64 -28.93
C MET A 1 -16.22 23.85 -28.36
N LYS A 2 -16.00 23.97 -27.03
CA LYS A 2 -14.64 24.18 -26.46
C LYS A 2 -13.74 22.93 -26.33
N ARG A 3 -14.26 21.71 -26.56
CA ARG A 3 -13.50 20.44 -26.48
C ARG A 3 -13.03 19.90 -27.84
N TYR A 4 -13.63 20.37 -28.94
CA TYR A 4 -13.19 20.05 -30.30
C TYR A 4 -11.91 20.81 -30.70
N LEU A 5 -11.63 21.94 -30.05
CA LEU A 5 -10.40 22.73 -30.24
C LEU A 5 -9.15 22.07 -29.63
N ALA A 6 -9.28 21.31 -28.54
CA ALA A 6 -8.13 20.70 -27.86
C ALA A 6 -7.64 19.42 -28.56
N ALA A 7 -8.54 18.61 -29.13
CA ALA A 7 -8.19 17.39 -29.86
C ALA A 7 -7.71 17.67 -31.30
N SER A 8 -8.24 18.72 -31.93
CA SER A 8 -7.74 19.23 -33.22
C SER A 8 -6.30 19.77 -33.11
N LEU A 9 -5.94 20.40 -31.98
CA LEU A 9 -4.58 20.93 -31.74
C LEU A 9 -3.53 19.84 -31.41
N LEU A 10 -3.94 18.67 -30.90
CA LEU A 10 -3.02 17.60 -30.49
C LEU A 10 -2.69 16.58 -31.59
N LEU A 11 -3.49 16.50 -32.66
CA LEU A 11 -3.26 15.55 -33.77
C LEU A 11 -2.86 16.21 -35.10
N THR A 12 -3.10 17.51 -35.28
CA THR A 12 -2.26 18.30 -36.20
C THR A 12 -0.82 18.38 -35.69
N ALA A 13 -0.58 18.12 -34.40
CA ALA A 13 0.77 17.97 -33.89
C ALA A 13 1.39 16.66 -34.40
N SER A 14 0.84 15.46 -34.24
CA SER A 14 1.59 14.21 -34.49
C SER A 14 1.97 13.90 -35.96
N LEU A 15 1.15 14.26 -36.96
CA LEU A 15 1.50 14.06 -38.39
C LEU A 15 2.27 15.24 -39.00
N TRP A 16 2.14 16.43 -38.42
CA TRP A 16 3.07 17.54 -38.68
C TRP A 16 4.39 17.32 -37.89
N VAL A 17 4.39 16.59 -36.79
CA VAL A 17 5.58 16.28 -35.97
C VAL A 17 6.45 15.23 -36.62
N ALA A 18 5.93 14.22 -37.32
CA ALA A 18 6.81 13.25 -38.00
C ALA A 18 7.54 13.82 -39.25
N GLY A 19 6.91 14.76 -39.98
CA GLY A 19 7.53 15.44 -41.13
C GLY A 19 8.24 16.76 -40.79
N CYS A 20 7.69 17.53 -39.85
CA CYS A 20 8.30 18.78 -39.38
C CYS A 20 9.27 18.59 -38.21
N GLN A 21 9.35 17.47 -37.47
CA GLN A 21 10.49 17.29 -36.54
C GLN A 21 11.79 17.09 -37.30
N ASP A 22 11.78 16.31 -38.39
CA ASP A 22 12.98 16.15 -39.21
C ASP A 22 13.32 17.46 -39.94
N ASN A 23 12.33 18.19 -40.48
CA ASN A 23 12.57 19.49 -41.11
C ASN A 23 12.94 20.59 -40.10
N SER A 24 12.27 20.73 -38.96
CA SER A 24 12.65 21.73 -37.94
C SER A 24 13.95 21.40 -37.22
N ALA A 25 14.28 20.12 -37.04
CA ALA A 25 15.58 19.72 -36.52
C ALA A 25 16.70 19.91 -37.57
N THR A 26 16.42 19.74 -38.86
CA THR A 26 17.39 20.03 -39.93
C THR A 26 17.53 21.53 -40.18
N ASP A 27 16.44 22.30 -40.19
CA ASP A 27 16.43 23.76 -40.24
C ASP A 27 17.14 24.37 -39.03
N GLY A 28 16.89 23.83 -37.83
CA GLY A 28 17.60 24.21 -36.61
C GLY A 28 19.10 23.90 -36.67
N LYS A 29 19.49 22.78 -37.26
CA LYS A 29 20.90 22.44 -37.52
C LYS A 29 21.53 23.36 -38.57
N ILE A 30 20.83 23.71 -39.64
CA ILE A 30 21.29 24.65 -40.67
C ILE A 30 21.48 26.04 -40.07
N ALA A 31 20.53 26.52 -39.25
CA ALA A 31 20.64 27.78 -38.54
C ALA A 31 21.82 27.79 -37.55
N ALA A 32 22.02 26.70 -36.79
CA ALA A 32 23.16 26.56 -35.89
C ALA A 32 24.50 26.46 -36.63
N LEU A 33 24.54 25.82 -37.79
CA LEU A 33 25.72 25.78 -38.66
C LEU A 33 26.05 27.17 -39.22
N ASN A 34 25.04 27.92 -39.68
CA ASN A 34 25.24 29.30 -40.14
C ASN A 34 25.80 30.21 -39.03
N ALA A 35 25.31 30.05 -37.79
CA ALA A 35 25.84 30.79 -36.64
C ALA A 35 27.31 30.42 -36.35
N LYS A 36 27.66 29.13 -36.43
CA LYS A 36 29.05 28.66 -36.26
C LYS A 36 29.98 29.13 -37.38
N VAL A 37 29.51 29.16 -38.63
CA VAL A 37 30.28 29.70 -39.76
C VAL A 37 30.56 31.18 -39.54
N ALA A 38 29.53 31.98 -39.21
CA ALA A 38 29.71 33.41 -38.91
C ALA A 38 30.65 33.66 -37.72
N GLN A 39 30.58 32.81 -36.69
CA GLN A 39 31.47 32.90 -35.54
C GLN A 39 32.92 32.54 -35.89
N LEU A 40 33.15 31.50 -36.69
CA LEU A 40 34.49 31.13 -37.17
C LEU A 40 35.08 32.18 -38.13
N GLU A 41 34.27 32.80 -38.97
CA GLU A 41 34.67 33.93 -39.81
C GLU A 41 35.12 35.13 -38.96
N SER A 42 34.38 35.44 -37.89
CA SER A 42 34.74 36.48 -36.91
C SER A 42 36.03 36.13 -36.16
N ASP A 43 36.18 34.89 -35.68
CA ASP A 43 37.38 34.43 -34.96
C ASP A 43 38.63 34.45 -35.85
N MET A 44 38.49 34.14 -37.15
CA MET A 44 39.57 34.27 -38.13
C MET A 44 39.93 35.74 -38.39
N ALA A 45 38.95 36.65 -38.42
CA ALA A 45 39.19 38.08 -38.57
C ALA A 45 39.92 38.65 -37.34
N GLU A 46 39.55 38.24 -36.14
CA GLU A 46 40.18 38.66 -34.89
C GLU A 46 41.63 38.13 -34.78
N LYS A 47 41.86 36.83 -35.03
CA LYS A 47 43.21 36.24 -35.05
C LYS A 47 44.11 36.78 -36.16
N GLY A 48 43.53 37.29 -37.26
CA GLY A 48 44.28 37.97 -38.33
C GLY A 48 44.82 39.36 -37.94
N THR A 49 44.31 39.97 -36.87
CA THR A 49 44.68 41.34 -36.44
C THR A 49 45.68 41.41 -35.29
N VAL A 50 45.87 40.32 -34.52
CA VAL A 50 46.83 40.27 -33.42
C VAL A 50 48.24 40.01 -33.94
N ARG A 51 48.97 41.07 -34.30
CA ARG A 51 50.42 41.03 -34.57
C ARG A 51 51.18 41.05 -33.24
N GLY A 52 51.57 39.87 -32.74
CA GLY A 52 52.43 39.76 -31.55
C GLY A 52 52.87 38.34 -31.18
N SER A 53 54.00 37.90 -31.73
CA SER A 53 54.99 36.94 -31.19
C SER A 53 54.64 35.46 -30.90
N GLU A 54 53.75 34.80 -31.65
CA GLU A 54 53.64 33.33 -31.67
C GLU A 54 53.38 32.79 -33.09
N ASP A 55 54.37 32.88 -33.99
CA ASP A 55 54.16 32.74 -35.44
C ASP A 55 53.95 31.30 -35.97
N ASN A 56 54.27 30.25 -35.20
CA ASN A 56 54.07 28.86 -35.67
C ASN A 56 52.79 28.18 -35.15
N LYS A 57 52.23 28.61 -34.01
CA LYS A 57 50.96 28.07 -33.50
C LYS A 57 49.74 28.76 -34.15
N SER A 58 49.83 30.07 -34.37
CA SER A 58 48.75 30.87 -34.96
C SER A 58 48.44 30.49 -36.42
N SER A 59 49.45 30.12 -37.21
CA SER A 59 49.29 29.69 -38.60
C SER A 59 48.67 28.29 -38.72
N ALA A 60 49.07 27.34 -37.86
CA ALA A 60 48.47 26.01 -37.77
C ALA A 60 47.00 26.06 -37.32
N ASP A 61 46.69 26.93 -36.36
CA ASP A 61 45.32 27.19 -35.89
C ASP A 61 44.44 27.79 -37.00
N LEU A 62 44.96 28.72 -37.80
CA LEU A 62 44.23 29.31 -38.94
C LEU A 62 43.94 28.28 -40.04
N ALA A 63 44.88 27.38 -40.33
CA ALA A 63 44.67 26.29 -41.27
C ALA A 63 43.62 25.30 -40.76
N ALA A 64 43.64 24.98 -39.46
CA ALA A 64 42.64 24.11 -38.84
C ALA A 64 41.23 24.75 -38.81
N LEU A 65 41.13 26.07 -38.63
CA LEU A 65 39.86 26.80 -38.69
C LEU A 65 39.29 26.81 -40.12
N ARG A 66 40.12 27.00 -41.14
CA ARG A 66 39.70 26.92 -42.56
C ARG A 66 39.20 25.52 -42.94
N ALA A 67 39.93 24.47 -42.55
CA ALA A 67 39.50 23.10 -42.80
C ALA A 67 38.16 22.76 -42.09
N ARG A 68 37.93 23.31 -40.89
CA ARG A 68 36.65 23.19 -40.20
C ARG A 68 35.53 23.95 -40.91
N LEU A 69 35.81 25.13 -41.45
CA LEU A 69 34.82 25.91 -42.21
C LEU A 69 34.39 25.17 -43.48
N GLU A 70 35.34 24.67 -44.27
CA GLU A 70 35.04 23.87 -45.47
C GLU A 70 34.23 22.60 -45.15
N ALA A 71 34.55 21.91 -44.03
CA ALA A 71 33.80 20.74 -43.60
C ALA A 71 32.35 21.08 -43.21
N LEU A 72 32.13 22.23 -42.54
CA LEU A 72 30.79 22.68 -42.15
C LEU A 72 29.96 23.14 -43.35
N GLU A 73 30.59 23.76 -44.35
CA GLU A 73 29.93 24.13 -45.61
C GLU A 73 29.49 22.91 -46.41
N LEU A 74 30.31 21.85 -46.46
CA LEU A 74 29.95 20.58 -47.08
C LEU A 74 28.80 19.88 -46.33
N GLU A 75 28.82 19.91 -45.00
CA GLU A 75 27.75 19.35 -44.17
C GLU A 75 26.42 20.09 -44.44
N LYS A 76 26.45 21.42 -44.52
CA LYS A 76 25.30 22.25 -44.87
C LYS A 76 24.72 21.89 -46.25
N ALA A 77 25.57 21.82 -47.29
CA ALA A 77 25.13 21.46 -48.64
C ALA A 77 24.49 20.06 -48.68
N SER A 78 24.99 19.11 -47.87
CA SER A 78 24.41 17.77 -47.75
C SER A 78 23.03 17.76 -47.10
N LEU A 79 22.79 18.65 -46.13
CA LEU A 79 21.51 18.77 -45.44
C LEU A 79 20.47 19.47 -46.31
N GLU A 80 20.86 20.52 -47.03
CA GLU A 80 19.99 21.20 -48.00
C GLU A 80 19.50 20.23 -49.08
N LYS A 81 20.39 19.32 -49.55
CA LYS A 81 20.01 18.27 -50.50
C LYS A 81 19.03 17.25 -49.92
N LYS A 82 19.15 16.91 -48.63
CA LYS A 82 18.22 15.99 -47.95
C LYS A 82 16.85 16.61 -47.76
N LEU A 83 16.80 17.90 -47.41
CA LEU A 83 15.56 18.65 -47.22
C LEU A 83 14.80 18.77 -48.56
N ALA A 84 15.49 19.11 -49.64
CA ALA A 84 14.91 19.14 -50.98
C ALA A 84 14.33 17.77 -51.40
N ALA A 85 15.01 16.67 -51.07
CA ALA A 85 14.54 15.32 -51.36
C ALA A 85 13.32 14.90 -50.53
N GLN A 86 13.17 15.42 -49.30
CA GLN A 86 11.98 15.19 -48.48
C GLN A 86 10.78 16.02 -48.96
N ASP A 87 11.02 17.27 -49.38
CA ASP A 87 9.99 18.11 -49.97
C ASP A 87 9.43 17.54 -51.28
N GLU A 88 10.28 16.94 -52.13
CA GLU A 88 9.80 16.22 -53.31
C GLU A 88 8.96 14.98 -52.95
N LYS A 89 9.33 14.24 -51.89
CA LYS A 89 8.54 13.09 -51.41
C LYS A 89 7.17 13.51 -50.89
N LEU A 90 7.08 14.65 -50.21
CA LEU A 90 5.79 15.22 -49.74
C LEU A 90 4.93 15.71 -50.92
N LYS A 91 5.54 16.33 -51.94
CA LYS A 91 4.85 16.73 -53.17
C LYS A 91 4.37 15.54 -54.01
N ALA A 92 5.02 14.37 -53.88
CA ALA A 92 4.63 13.14 -54.54
C ALA A 92 3.47 12.40 -53.84
N ILE A 93 3.02 12.85 -52.66
CA ILE A 93 1.82 12.31 -52.01
C ILE A 93 0.60 12.90 -52.74
N SER A 94 -0.19 12.02 -53.38
CA SER A 94 -1.40 12.47 -54.05
C SER A 94 -2.40 13.07 -53.06
N PRO A 95 -3.16 14.09 -53.45
CA PRO A 95 -4.22 14.68 -52.61
C PRO A 95 -5.25 13.64 -52.17
N GLU A 96 -5.44 12.56 -52.93
CA GLU A 96 -6.29 11.42 -52.58
C GLU A 96 -5.77 10.65 -51.35
N LYS A 97 -4.46 10.39 -51.26
CA LYS A 97 -3.86 9.71 -50.09
C LYS A 97 -3.90 10.58 -48.83
N LEU A 98 -3.79 11.91 -48.98
CA LEU A 98 -3.97 12.86 -47.89
C LEU A 98 -5.43 12.87 -47.38
N ALA A 99 -6.40 12.82 -48.29
CA ALA A 99 -7.81 12.72 -47.93
C ALA A 99 -8.13 11.40 -47.22
N GLU A 100 -7.55 10.29 -47.66
CA GLU A 100 -7.70 8.97 -47.04
C GLU A 100 -7.12 8.93 -45.62
N LEU A 101 -5.92 9.50 -45.42
CA LEU A 101 -5.29 9.64 -44.10
C LEU A 101 -6.14 10.51 -43.15
N ASN A 102 -6.65 11.64 -43.62
CA ASN A 102 -7.50 12.52 -42.81
C ASN A 102 -8.80 11.83 -42.40
N LYS A 103 -9.41 11.08 -43.33
CA LYS A 103 -10.61 10.30 -43.02
C LYS A 103 -10.34 9.21 -41.99
N ALA A 104 -9.23 8.49 -42.09
CA ALA A 104 -8.84 7.47 -41.12
C ALA A 104 -8.59 8.08 -39.72
N ILE A 105 -8.05 9.30 -39.64
CA ILE A 105 -7.84 10.01 -38.38
C ILE A 105 -9.17 10.43 -37.74
N GLU A 106 -10.14 10.90 -38.54
CA GLU A 106 -11.48 11.23 -38.04
C GLU A 106 -12.22 10.00 -37.51
N GLU A 107 -12.16 8.88 -38.23
CA GLU A 107 -12.77 7.60 -37.81
C GLU A 107 -12.13 7.08 -36.51
N LEU A 108 -10.80 7.05 -36.42
CA LEU A 108 -10.08 6.66 -35.19
C LEU A 108 -10.36 7.63 -34.03
N GLY A 109 -10.43 8.94 -34.29
CA GLY A 109 -10.77 9.94 -33.28
C GLY A 109 -12.18 9.76 -32.72
N GLY A 110 -13.15 9.42 -33.59
CA GLY A 110 -14.52 9.07 -33.20
C GLY A 110 -14.59 7.82 -32.34
N GLU A 111 -13.89 6.74 -32.72
CA GLU A 111 -13.85 5.49 -31.95
C GLU A 111 -13.18 5.65 -30.58
N VAL A 112 -12.06 6.39 -30.51
CA VAL A 112 -11.37 6.66 -29.25
C VAL A 112 -12.24 7.52 -28.33
N ALA A 113 -12.94 8.52 -28.87
CA ALA A 113 -13.87 9.33 -28.09
C ALA A 113 -15.06 8.51 -27.56
N ALA A 114 -15.62 7.61 -28.36
CA ALA A 114 -16.70 6.71 -27.95
C ALA A 114 -16.24 5.72 -26.87
N LYS A 115 -15.04 5.15 -26.99
CA LYS A 115 -14.44 4.28 -25.97
C LYS A 115 -14.19 5.04 -24.67
N ALA A 116 -13.61 6.24 -24.73
CA ALA A 116 -13.37 7.07 -23.55
C ALA A 116 -14.66 7.45 -22.81
N ALA A 117 -15.74 7.77 -23.53
CA ALA A 117 -17.05 8.03 -22.92
C ALA A 117 -17.61 6.79 -22.20
N SER A 118 -17.49 5.60 -22.83
CA SER A 118 -17.93 4.33 -22.22
C SER A 118 -17.10 3.93 -20.99
N GLU A 119 -15.80 4.26 -20.97
CA GLU A 119 -14.93 4.02 -19.82
C GLU A 119 -15.23 4.99 -18.67
N GLU A 120 -15.57 6.25 -18.97
CA GLU A 120 -15.99 7.22 -17.96
C GLU A 120 -17.29 6.79 -17.26
N GLU A 121 -18.25 6.23 -18.01
CA GLU A 121 -19.48 5.66 -17.45
C GLU A 121 -19.19 4.45 -16.56
N ARG A 122 -18.35 3.51 -17.03
CA ARG A 122 -17.91 2.34 -16.23
C ARG A 122 -17.18 2.75 -14.95
N PHE A 123 -16.38 3.81 -15.01
CA PHE A 123 -15.68 4.34 -13.84
C PHE A 123 -16.66 4.95 -12.83
N LYS A 124 -17.69 5.67 -13.29
CA LYS A 124 -18.77 6.19 -12.42
C LYS A 124 -19.57 5.07 -11.77
N GLU A 125 -19.90 4.02 -12.52
CA GLU A 125 -20.57 2.83 -11.96
C GLU A 125 -19.71 2.12 -10.92
N PHE A 126 -18.40 2.01 -11.17
CA PHE A 126 -17.46 1.44 -10.21
C PHE A 126 -17.37 2.25 -8.92
N GLN A 127 -17.29 3.59 -9.01
CA GLN A 127 -17.32 4.47 -7.85
C GLN A 127 -18.62 4.33 -7.06
N ALA A 128 -19.77 4.35 -7.74
CA ALA A 128 -21.06 4.16 -7.09
C ALA A 128 -21.19 2.80 -6.39
N MET A 129 -20.63 1.73 -6.99
CA MET A 129 -20.58 0.41 -6.37
C MET A 129 -19.68 0.41 -5.12
N ALA A 130 -18.53 1.07 -5.18
CA ALA A 130 -17.61 1.19 -4.05
C ALA A 130 -18.26 1.95 -2.88
N GLU A 131 -18.93 3.08 -3.15
CA GLU A 131 -19.66 3.85 -2.15
C GLU A 131 -20.81 3.05 -1.53
N ARG A 132 -21.57 2.29 -2.33
CA ARG A 132 -22.62 1.41 -1.81
C ARG A 132 -22.05 0.34 -0.87
N ARG A 133 -20.95 -0.31 -1.26
CA ARG A 133 -20.28 -1.31 -0.41
C ARG A 133 -19.72 -0.68 0.86
N GLU A 134 -19.18 0.52 0.78
CA GLU A 134 -18.68 1.22 1.97
C GLU A 134 -19.82 1.60 2.92
N LYS A 135 -20.93 2.10 2.38
CA LYS A 135 -22.14 2.41 3.15
C LYS A 135 -22.70 1.16 3.82
N GLU A 136 -22.88 0.08 3.07
CA GLU A 136 -23.35 -1.21 3.61
C GLU A 136 -22.42 -1.73 4.71
N ARG A 137 -21.10 -1.62 4.53
CA ARG A 137 -20.12 -1.99 5.58
C ARG A 137 -20.26 -1.12 6.82
N ARG A 138 -20.44 0.20 6.66
CA ARG A 138 -20.62 1.13 7.79
C ARG A 138 -21.93 0.85 8.54
N GLU A 139 -23.02 0.63 7.82
CA GLU A 139 -24.32 0.27 8.40
C GLU A 139 -24.24 -1.06 9.14
N LYS A 140 -23.60 -2.08 8.52
CA LYS A 140 -23.36 -3.36 9.17
C LYS A 140 -22.48 -3.22 10.42
N GLN A 141 -21.41 -2.46 10.36
CA GLN A 141 -20.54 -2.21 11.52
C GLN A 141 -21.28 -1.48 12.65
N GLN A 142 -22.12 -0.50 12.32
CA GLN A 142 -22.94 0.20 13.30
C GLN A 142 -24.00 -0.72 13.92
N ALA A 143 -24.67 -1.55 13.12
CA ALA A 143 -25.62 -2.53 13.59
C ALA A 143 -24.96 -3.59 14.49
N ASP A 144 -23.82 -4.14 14.08
CA ASP A 144 -23.04 -5.10 14.86
C ASP A 144 -22.55 -4.48 16.18
N MET A 145 -22.11 -3.22 16.16
CA MET A 145 -21.72 -2.49 17.37
C MET A 145 -22.90 -2.26 18.31
N GLN A 146 -24.05 -1.83 17.78
CA GLN A 146 -25.27 -1.63 18.58
C GLN A 146 -25.77 -2.94 19.20
N ALA A 147 -25.76 -4.03 18.44
CA ALA A 147 -26.13 -5.35 18.94
C ALA A 147 -25.21 -5.79 20.10
N ARG A 148 -23.89 -5.65 19.93
CA ARG A 148 -22.90 -5.94 20.99
C ARG A 148 -23.11 -5.09 22.24
N MET A 149 -23.45 -3.81 22.06
CA MET A 149 -23.72 -2.89 23.16
C MET A 149 -25.00 -3.26 23.92
N ALA A 150 -26.07 -3.62 23.21
CA ALA A 150 -27.30 -4.10 23.82
C ALA A 150 -27.10 -5.42 24.57
N ASP A 151 -26.31 -6.34 24.01
CA ASP A 151 -25.94 -7.58 24.69
C ASP A 151 -25.11 -7.32 25.95
N ALA A 152 -24.13 -6.42 25.88
CA ALA A 152 -23.33 -6.02 27.05
C ALA A 152 -24.19 -5.39 28.15
N GLU A 153 -25.14 -4.52 27.80
CA GLU A 153 -26.06 -3.92 28.76
C GLU A 153 -26.99 -4.95 29.42
N ARG A 154 -27.52 -5.89 28.63
CA ARG A 154 -28.32 -7.00 29.14
C ARG A 154 -27.53 -7.86 30.13
N ILE A 155 -26.34 -8.31 29.73
CA ILE A 155 -25.46 -9.13 30.58
C ILE A 155 -25.09 -8.38 31.86
N ALA A 156 -24.76 -7.09 31.75
CA ALA A 156 -24.44 -6.28 32.91
C ALA A 156 -25.63 -6.16 33.88
N LYS A 157 -26.84 -5.94 33.34
CA LYS A 157 -28.07 -5.85 34.15
C LYS A 157 -28.41 -7.18 34.83
N GLU A 158 -28.28 -8.30 34.13
CA GLU A 158 -28.50 -9.65 34.70
C GLU A 158 -27.53 -9.98 35.83
N ASN A 159 -26.37 -9.32 35.87
CA ASN A 159 -25.31 -9.55 36.85
C ASN A 159 -25.09 -8.36 37.80
N ASP A 160 -26.02 -7.42 37.90
CA ASP A 160 -25.92 -6.20 38.73
C ASP A 160 -24.59 -5.44 38.57
N ILE A 161 -24.15 -5.27 37.32
CA ILE A 161 -22.97 -4.47 36.96
C ILE A 161 -23.45 -3.12 36.42
N PRO A 162 -22.97 -1.97 36.95
CA PRO A 162 -23.40 -0.65 36.50
C PRO A 162 -22.78 -0.32 35.13
N PHE A 163 -23.47 -0.71 34.05
CA PHE A 163 -23.09 -0.42 32.67
C PHE A 163 -24.16 0.41 31.97
N ASP A 164 -23.73 1.50 31.34
CA ASP A 164 -24.57 2.36 30.51
C ASP A 164 -24.12 2.27 29.04
N ALA A 165 -25.00 1.79 28.17
CA ALA A 165 -24.72 1.67 26.74
C ALA A 165 -24.51 3.02 26.03
N LYS A 166 -24.98 4.13 26.61
CA LYS A 166 -24.77 5.49 26.07
C LYS A 166 -23.40 6.05 26.44
N ASP A 167 -22.77 5.51 27.49
CA ASP A 167 -21.40 5.84 27.90
C ASP A 167 -20.61 4.56 28.23
N PRO A 168 -20.25 3.75 27.21
CA PRO A 168 -19.48 2.52 27.40
C PRO A 168 -18.16 2.78 28.11
N MET A 169 -17.48 3.85 27.73
CA MET A 169 -16.12 4.14 28.20
C MET A 169 -16.13 4.62 29.65
N GLY A 170 -17.05 5.50 30.03
CA GLY A 170 -17.21 5.92 31.43
C GLY A 170 -17.72 4.80 32.32
N SER A 171 -18.61 3.94 31.80
CA SER A 171 -19.02 2.71 32.49
C SER A 171 -17.85 1.76 32.72
N MET A 172 -17.06 1.49 31.68
CA MET A 172 -15.88 0.63 31.81
C MET A 172 -14.85 1.22 32.77
N ARG A 173 -14.63 2.54 32.75
CA ARG A 173 -13.75 3.21 33.70
C ARG A 173 -14.20 3.02 35.14
N ARG A 174 -15.49 3.18 35.42
CA ARG A 174 -16.08 2.97 36.77
C ARG A 174 -15.89 1.52 37.21
N ILE A 175 -16.25 0.57 36.36
CA ILE A 175 -16.09 -0.86 36.61
C ILE A 175 -14.62 -1.22 36.92
N MET A 176 -13.68 -0.72 36.12
CA MET A 176 -12.26 -1.06 36.27
C MET A 176 -11.59 -0.35 37.46
N SER A 177 -12.14 0.78 37.92
CA SER A 177 -11.62 1.53 39.07
C SER A 177 -11.98 0.92 40.42
N ASP A 178 -13.09 0.16 40.49
CA ASP A 178 -13.52 -0.56 41.68
C ASP A 178 -13.01 -2.02 41.61
N PRO A 179 -12.16 -2.47 42.55
CA PRO A 179 -11.63 -3.83 42.54
C PRO A 179 -12.69 -4.93 42.56
N GLU A 180 -13.81 -4.74 43.26
CA GLU A 180 -14.87 -5.74 43.40
C GLU A 180 -15.71 -5.80 42.13
N LEU A 181 -16.13 -4.65 41.60
CA LEU A 181 -16.86 -4.58 40.32
C LEU A 181 -16.01 -5.09 39.16
N ARG A 182 -14.71 -4.76 39.14
CA ARG A 182 -13.77 -5.29 38.15
C ARG A 182 -13.70 -6.81 38.21
N ARG A 183 -13.58 -7.39 39.41
CA ARG A 183 -13.55 -8.85 39.57
C ARG A 183 -14.85 -9.48 39.06
N LYS A 184 -15.98 -8.94 39.49
CA LYS A 184 -17.32 -9.41 39.06
C LYS A 184 -17.47 -9.34 37.54
N ALA A 185 -17.10 -8.22 36.93
CA ALA A 185 -17.17 -8.04 35.48
C ALA A 185 -16.27 -9.02 34.71
N MET A 186 -15.05 -9.27 35.19
CA MET A 186 -14.15 -10.27 34.60
C MET A 186 -14.70 -11.70 34.71
N ASP A 187 -15.32 -12.05 35.85
CA ASP A 187 -15.92 -13.37 36.05
C ASP A 187 -17.17 -13.58 35.18
N VAL A 188 -17.98 -12.54 35.01
CA VAL A 188 -19.13 -12.55 34.08
C VAL A 188 -18.65 -12.69 32.65
N MET A 189 -17.66 -11.90 32.20
CA MET A 189 -17.10 -12.03 30.85
C MET A 189 -16.52 -13.43 30.59
N ARG A 190 -15.86 -14.03 31.59
CA ARG A 190 -15.38 -15.41 31.50
C ARG A 190 -16.54 -16.39 31.34
N THR A 191 -17.57 -16.26 32.17
CA THR A 191 -18.74 -17.15 32.18
C THR A 191 -19.52 -17.07 30.86
N GLU A 192 -19.82 -15.85 30.39
CA GLU A 192 -20.53 -15.65 29.12
C GLU A 192 -19.70 -16.10 27.92
N GLY A 193 -18.39 -15.83 27.92
CA GLY A 193 -17.48 -16.34 26.91
C GLY A 193 -17.46 -17.88 26.84
N ARG A 194 -17.49 -18.56 27.99
CA ARG A 194 -17.62 -20.02 28.06
C ARG A 194 -18.97 -20.51 27.55
N LYS A 195 -20.08 -19.87 27.93
CA LYS A 195 -21.42 -20.21 27.43
C LYS A 195 -21.47 -20.13 25.91
N GLN A 196 -20.99 -19.03 25.33
CA GLN A 196 -20.97 -18.83 23.89
C GLN A 196 -20.08 -19.87 23.18
N ARG A 197 -18.89 -20.13 23.72
CA ARG A 197 -17.99 -21.18 23.20
C ARG A 197 -18.64 -22.56 23.25
N ASN A 198 -19.21 -22.94 24.39
CA ASN A 198 -19.83 -24.25 24.57
C ASN A 198 -21.04 -24.43 23.62
N ALA A 199 -21.82 -23.37 23.40
CA ALA A 199 -22.88 -23.35 22.40
C ALA A 199 -22.33 -23.53 20.97
N ASN A 200 -21.24 -22.84 20.61
CA ASN A 200 -20.59 -22.97 19.30
C ASN A 200 -20.00 -24.37 19.06
N LEU A 201 -19.57 -25.03 20.14
CA LEU A 201 -19.09 -26.41 20.11
C LEU A 201 -20.23 -27.43 20.07
N GLY A 202 -21.49 -27.00 20.29
CA GLY A 202 -22.64 -27.89 20.38
C GLY A 202 -22.51 -28.88 21.53
N LEU A 203 -21.96 -28.45 22.66
CA LEU A 203 -21.85 -29.29 23.85
C LEU A 203 -23.23 -29.44 24.49
N ASP A 204 -23.51 -30.65 24.96
CA ASP A 204 -24.60 -30.84 25.92
C ASP A 204 -24.22 -30.26 27.28
N GLU A 205 -25.22 -30.14 28.16
CA GLU A 205 -25.06 -29.55 29.50
C GLU A 205 -23.96 -30.28 30.32
N ARG A 206 -23.92 -31.60 30.25
CA ARG A 206 -22.96 -32.42 31.01
C ARG A 206 -21.53 -32.25 30.51
N ALA A 207 -21.31 -32.22 29.21
CA ALA A 207 -20.01 -31.97 28.60
C ALA A 207 -19.55 -30.52 28.86
N ALA A 208 -20.47 -29.56 28.79
CA ALA A 208 -20.20 -28.15 29.11
C ALA A 208 -19.79 -27.97 30.59
N GLU A 209 -20.50 -28.59 31.53
CA GLU A 209 -20.15 -28.57 32.95
C GLU A 209 -18.79 -29.20 33.24
N ASN A 210 -18.51 -30.38 32.65
CA ASN A 210 -17.22 -31.05 32.82
C ASN A 210 -16.06 -30.22 32.26
N LEU A 211 -16.24 -29.63 31.06
CA LEU A 211 -15.25 -28.74 30.46
C LEU A 211 -14.99 -27.51 31.35
N ASN A 212 -16.06 -26.85 31.81
CA ASN A 212 -15.93 -25.68 32.69
C ASN A 212 -15.20 -26.02 33.99
N ARG A 213 -15.50 -27.17 34.59
CA ARG A 213 -14.81 -27.65 35.80
C ARG A 213 -13.32 -27.88 35.57
N ILE A 214 -12.96 -28.55 34.46
CA ILE A 214 -11.54 -28.76 34.08
C ILE A 214 -10.82 -27.41 33.93
N GLU A 215 -11.45 -26.44 33.25
CA GLU A 215 -10.87 -25.10 33.06
C GLU A 215 -10.70 -24.35 34.40
N ASP A 216 -11.68 -24.44 35.31
CA ASP A 216 -11.62 -23.76 36.61
C ASP A 216 -10.56 -24.36 37.54
N GLU A 217 -10.46 -25.69 37.59
CA GLU A 217 -9.42 -26.38 38.34
C GLU A 217 -8.02 -26.01 37.82
N THR A 218 -7.83 -25.94 36.50
CA THR A 218 -6.57 -25.53 35.89
C THR A 218 -6.24 -24.06 36.17
N LEU A 219 -7.19 -23.15 36.04
CA LEU A 219 -6.97 -21.73 36.35
C LEU A 219 -6.54 -21.53 37.81
N LYS A 220 -7.16 -22.25 38.75
CA LYS A 220 -6.80 -22.22 40.15
C LYS A 220 -5.35 -22.69 40.38
N LYS A 221 -4.97 -23.83 39.80
CA LYS A 221 -3.58 -24.34 39.88
C LYS A 221 -2.55 -23.35 39.32
N ILE A 222 -2.85 -22.72 38.18
CA ILE A 222 -1.95 -21.71 37.58
C ILE A 222 -1.83 -20.48 38.48
N GLN A 223 -2.92 -20.03 39.12
CA GLN A 223 -2.87 -18.92 40.08
C GLN A 223 -2.04 -19.27 41.32
N ASP A 224 -2.18 -20.49 41.84
CA ASP A 224 -1.38 -20.97 42.97
C ASP A 224 0.11 -20.99 42.62
N ILE A 225 0.48 -21.51 41.43
CA ILE A 225 1.87 -21.50 40.93
C ILE A 225 2.41 -20.08 40.81
N ARG A 226 1.64 -19.14 40.25
CA ARG A 226 2.05 -17.73 40.14
C ARG A 226 2.24 -17.07 41.50
N THR A 227 1.40 -17.41 42.48
CA THR A 227 1.52 -16.91 43.85
C THR A 227 2.79 -17.45 44.49
N GLN A 228 3.04 -18.75 44.41
CA GLN A 228 4.28 -19.37 44.91
C GLN A 228 5.55 -18.78 44.27
N SER A 229 5.50 -18.48 42.98
CA SER A 229 6.61 -17.83 42.28
C SER A 229 6.84 -16.39 42.76
N ARG A 230 5.76 -15.61 42.95
CA ARG A 230 5.83 -14.24 43.46
C ARG A 230 6.36 -14.18 44.89
N ASP A 231 5.98 -15.16 45.70
CA ASP A 231 6.38 -15.26 47.10
C ASP A 231 7.78 -15.90 47.26
N GLY A 232 8.45 -16.24 46.16
CA GLY A 232 9.80 -16.82 46.14
C GLY A 232 9.89 -18.27 46.62
N THR A 233 8.74 -18.95 46.75
CA THR A 233 8.67 -20.36 47.18
C THR A 233 9.17 -21.30 46.08
N ILE A 234 9.00 -20.93 44.81
CA ILE A 234 9.53 -21.63 43.64
C ILE A 234 10.26 -20.66 42.71
N THR A 235 11.23 -21.17 41.95
CA THR A 235 11.93 -20.33 40.96
C THR A 235 11.04 -20.05 39.74
N PRO A 236 11.31 -18.98 38.98
CA PRO A 236 10.57 -18.70 37.74
C PRO A 236 10.59 -19.86 36.73
N GLU A 237 11.71 -20.57 36.62
CA GLU A 237 11.86 -21.72 35.72
C GLU A 237 10.98 -22.90 36.16
N GLN A 238 10.91 -23.14 37.47
CA GLN A 238 10.04 -24.17 38.04
C GLN A 238 8.57 -23.81 37.83
N ALA A 239 8.18 -22.55 38.09
CA ALA A 239 6.83 -22.06 37.83
C ALA A 239 6.43 -22.22 36.37
N GLN A 240 7.33 -21.92 35.43
CA GLN A 240 7.07 -22.10 33.99
C GLN A 240 6.84 -23.57 33.64
N LYS A 241 7.65 -24.48 34.18
CA LYS A 241 7.51 -25.93 33.94
C LYS A 241 6.19 -26.46 34.52
N ASP A 242 5.82 -26.03 35.72
CA ASP A 242 4.58 -26.48 36.38
C ASP A 242 3.33 -25.95 35.66
N ILE A 243 3.38 -24.73 35.12
CA ILE A 243 2.33 -24.18 34.27
C ILE A 243 2.19 -25.00 32.98
N GLN A 244 3.31 -25.31 32.31
CA GLN A 244 3.28 -26.15 31.09
C GLN A 244 2.69 -27.53 31.37
N GLN A 245 3.09 -28.17 32.46
CA GLN A 245 2.55 -29.47 32.86
C GLN A 245 1.05 -29.38 33.13
N THR A 246 0.60 -28.38 33.89
CA THR A 246 -0.82 -28.16 34.20
C THR A 246 -1.65 -28.02 32.93
N MET A 247 -1.11 -27.39 31.90
CA MET A 247 -1.81 -27.14 30.64
C MET A 247 -1.80 -28.36 29.72
N ALA A 248 -0.75 -29.18 29.77
CA ALA A 248 -0.72 -30.49 29.12
C ALA A 248 -1.74 -31.45 29.76
N ASP A 249 -1.85 -31.46 31.09
CA ASP A 249 -2.83 -32.27 31.82
C ASP A 249 -4.25 -31.81 31.48
N GLN A 250 -4.50 -30.50 31.44
CA GLN A 250 -5.77 -29.93 31.01
C GLN A 250 -6.13 -30.41 29.59
N ASP A 251 -5.19 -30.36 28.65
CA ASP A 251 -5.41 -30.79 27.27
C ASP A 251 -5.89 -32.25 27.19
N GLN A 252 -5.24 -33.14 27.96
CA GLN A 252 -5.63 -34.54 28.04
C GLN A 252 -7.03 -34.70 28.62
N GLN A 253 -7.37 -33.96 29.68
CA GLN A 253 -8.70 -34.00 30.29
C GLN A 253 -9.78 -33.45 29.36
N VAL A 254 -9.49 -32.40 28.59
CA VAL A 254 -10.43 -31.85 27.61
C VAL A 254 -10.72 -32.85 26.49
N LYS A 255 -9.69 -33.59 26.03
CA LYS A 255 -9.86 -34.66 25.01
C LYS A 255 -10.76 -35.80 25.45
N THR A 256 -10.89 -36.07 26.75
CA THR A 256 -11.78 -37.14 27.23
C THR A 256 -13.24 -36.69 27.34
N VAL A 257 -13.49 -35.39 27.40
CA VAL A 257 -14.83 -34.81 27.53
C VAL A 257 -15.41 -34.40 26.18
N LEU A 258 -14.56 -34.04 25.21
CA LEU A 258 -14.97 -33.57 23.89
C LEU A 258 -14.82 -34.66 22.83
N THR A 259 -15.70 -34.64 21.83
CA THR A 259 -15.49 -35.43 20.60
C THR A 259 -14.29 -34.88 19.82
N GLU A 260 -13.77 -35.66 18.87
CA GLU A 260 -12.62 -35.24 18.06
C GLU A 260 -12.91 -33.95 17.27
N GLU A 261 -14.12 -33.81 16.71
CA GLU A 261 -14.54 -32.60 16.02
C GLU A 261 -14.72 -31.40 16.97
N GLN A 262 -15.31 -31.62 18.14
CA GLN A 262 -15.47 -30.58 19.17
C GLN A 262 -14.11 -30.12 19.70
N TYR A 263 -13.20 -31.06 19.94
CA TYR A 263 -11.85 -30.77 20.38
C TYR A 263 -11.07 -29.99 19.32
N LYS A 264 -11.21 -30.35 18.03
CA LYS A 264 -10.62 -29.58 16.93
C LYS A 264 -11.15 -28.15 16.90
N LYS A 265 -12.48 -27.95 16.98
CA LYS A 265 -13.09 -26.61 17.07
C LYS A 265 -12.66 -25.84 18.32
N TYR A 266 -12.50 -26.52 19.45
CA TYR A 266 -12.03 -25.93 20.70
C TYR A 266 -10.59 -25.40 20.55
N LYS A 267 -9.73 -26.10 19.79
CA LYS A 267 -8.36 -25.65 19.47
C LYS A 267 -8.30 -24.52 18.44
N GLU A 268 -9.22 -24.52 17.48
CA GLU A 268 -9.26 -23.53 16.39
C GLU A 268 -9.89 -22.18 16.82
N ASN A 269 -10.57 -22.11 17.96
CA ASN A 269 -11.30 -20.92 18.41
C ASN A 269 -10.65 -20.29 19.68
N PRO A 270 -9.57 -19.49 19.55
CA PRO A 270 -8.79 -18.98 20.69
C PRO A 270 -9.48 -17.87 21.49
N THR A 271 -10.66 -17.41 21.09
CA THR A 271 -11.31 -16.18 21.59
C THR A 271 -11.91 -16.28 22.99
N GLY A 272 -12.00 -17.46 23.60
CA GLY A 272 -12.59 -17.64 24.93
C GLY A 272 -11.66 -18.31 25.93
N MET A 273 -10.56 -17.67 26.34
CA MET A 273 -9.59 -18.11 27.39
C MET A 273 -9.08 -19.58 27.35
N GLY A 274 -9.55 -20.43 26.44
CA GLY A 274 -9.09 -21.81 26.19
C GLY A 274 -7.93 -21.88 25.20
N GLY A 275 -7.55 -20.72 24.63
CA GLY A 275 -6.33 -20.51 23.84
C GLY A 275 -5.08 -20.28 24.68
N MET A 276 -5.11 -20.54 25.99
CA MET A 276 -3.87 -20.71 26.74
C MET A 276 -3.30 -22.11 26.43
N ILE A 277 -2.88 -22.32 25.18
CA ILE A 277 -1.86 -23.33 24.89
C ILE A 277 -0.54 -22.55 24.97
N PRO A 278 0.34 -22.84 25.94
CA PRO A 278 1.68 -22.27 25.96
C PRO A 278 2.42 -22.72 24.72
N GLY A 279 2.89 -21.75 23.93
CA GLY A 279 3.81 -22.01 22.84
C GLY A 279 3.35 -21.43 21.51
N MET A 280 3.22 -20.10 21.43
CA MET A 280 3.67 -19.27 20.31
C MET A 280 3.07 -17.87 20.46
N GLY A 281 3.92 -16.88 20.78
CA GLY A 281 3.55 -15.47 20.81
C GLY A 281 3.55 -14.88 22.22
N ASP A 282 4.72 -14.40 22.63
CA ASP A 282 4.81 -13.18 23.44
C ASP A 282 4.53 -13.26 24.96
N TRP A 283 5.06 -14.29 25.62
CA TRP A 283 5.36 -14.21 27.07
C TRP A 283 6.73 -13.57 27.37
N GLY A 284 7.47 -13.16 26.34
CA GLY A 284 8.82 -12.59 26.46
C GLY A 284 8.88 -11.08 26.73
N GLN A 285 7.77 -10.34 26.56
CA GLN A 285 7.77 -8.87 26.73
C GLN A 285 7.16 -8.35 28.05
N MET A 286 6.62 -9.22 28.91
CA MET A 286 5.98 -8.79 30.15
C MET A 286 6.77 -9.14 31.42
N ILE A 287 8.10 -9.27 31.31
CA ILE A 287 9.00 -9.10 32.46
C ILE A 287 9.54 -7.67 32.41
N PRO A 288 9.01 -6.73 33.23
CA PRO A 288 9.63 -5.42 33.38
C PRO A 288 10.98 -5.63 34.08
N GLY A 289 12.09 -5.55 33.35
CA GLY A 289 13.42 -5.58 33.97
C GLY A 289 14.59 -6.17 33.16
N MET A 290 14.38 -6.70 31.95
CA MET A 290 15.45 -7.34 31.17
C MET A 290 15.79 -6.65 29.83
N GLY A 291 15.42 -5.37 29.68
CA GLY A 291 15.87 -4.52 28.56
C GLY A 291 17.23 -3.89 28.84
N GLY A 292 18.28 -4.70 28.93
CA GLY A 292 19.67 -4.27 29.10
C GLY A 292 20.49 -4.53 27.84
N GLY A 293 21.04 -3.48 27.23
CA GLY A 293 22.03 -3.52 26.16
C GLY A 293 21.43 -3.15 24.80
N GLY A 294 21.58 -1.93 24.25
CA GLY A 294 22.74 -1.06 24.41
C GLY A 294 23.90 -1.53 23.51
N SER A 295 23.69 -1.56 22.20
CA SER A 295 24.74 -1.53 21.18
C SER A 295 24.08 -0.91 19.94
N GLY A 296 24.45 0.29 19.47
CA GLY A 296 25.82 0.70 19.17
C GLY A 296 26.09 0.38 17.70
N GLY A 297 25.52 1.18 16.78
CA GLY A 297 25.73 1.04 15.34
C GLY A 297 25.38 2.33 14.63
N GLY A 298 26.40 3.10 14.26
CA GLY A 298 26.27 4.48 13.83
C GLY A 298 25.75 4.71 12.42
N ARG A 299 25.36 5.96 12.19
CA ARG A 299 25.88 6.87 11.17
C ARG A 299 25.59 8.29 11.60
#